data_AF-A0A8A2VFR1-F1
#
_entry.id   AF-A0A8A2VFR1-F1
#
_cell.length_a   1.000
_cell.length_b   1.000
_cell.length_c   1.000
_cell.angle_alpha   90.00
_cell.angle_beta   90.00
_cell.angle_gamma   90.00
#
_symmetry.space_group_name_H-M   'P 1'
#
loop_
_entity.id
_entity.type
_entity.pdbx_description
1 polymer ?
#
loop_
_entity_poly.entity_id
_entity_poly.type
_entity_poly.pdbx_seq_one_letter_code
_entity_poly.pdbx_strand_id
1 'polypeptide(L)'
;MQVDTRVDVFESIFLVFLGLGTLVGVVVVAYILYNAYKYRDDGEATTDDSVPTLGELPTGGKGGKKLFLSFGISAIIVISLVIWTYGMLLYVESPEDEFGEEKDPVEVEVTGDSFAWYFEYENGAESIGTMRVPADQPVYIEATSGDVWHTFGVPDLRVKADAIPGEYDETWFMADEANTEHQIRCFELCGNGHSNMLGTVQVMEPEAFEQWLDEQLHVEMEIVNQNEEPVTEGYEVELVHVNNDQYDEDLRYTYTAEDFDNGTITIEDIEQGGEYNVTITFENDQIETIEDSISVTSGPSETFEIEDPNAANASDDGGNTSDDGGTDDGSTDDGSGNESADDGSGNESAAAEVMAE
;
A
#
# COMPACT_ATOMS: atom_id res chain seq x y z
N MET A 1 4.15 -17.12 24.84
CA MET A 1 5.12 -17.77 23.93
C MET A 1 5.44 -16.68 22.94
N GLN A 2 6.70 -16.41 22.62
CA GLN A 2 6.98 -15.38 21.60
C GLN A 2 6.43 -15.92 20.27
N VAL A 3 5.60 -15.16 19.57
CA VAL A 3 5.08 -15.53 18.26
C VAL A 3 6.27 -15.48 17.29
N ASP A 4 6.53 -16.57 16.58
CA ASP A 4 7.61 -16.61 15.59
C ASP A 4 7.19 -15.76 14.37
N THR A 5 8.05 -14.85 13.92
CA THR A 5 7.77 -14.08 12.70
C THR A 5 7.83 -15.00 11.48
N ARG A 6 7.29 -14.54 10.35
CA ARG A 6 7.50 -15.24 9.07
C ARG A 6 8.97 -15.44 8.77
N VAL A 7 9.82 -14.47 9.10
CA VAL A 7 11.27 -14.54 8.89
C VAL A 7 11.85 -15.73 9.67
N ASP A 8 11.49 -15.91 10.94
CA ASP A 8 11.96 -17.00 11.80
C ASP A 8 11.56 -18.38 11.26
N VAL A 9 10.31 -18.49 10.80
CA VAL A 9 9.77 -19.72 10.18
C VAL A 9 10.55 -20.07 8.92
N PHE A 10 10.71 -19.09 8.01
CA PHE A 10 11.44 -19.29 6.76
C PHE A 10 12.91 -19.64 7.01
N GLU A 11 13.58 -18.96 7.94
CA GLU A 11 14.98 -19.23 8.28
C GLU A 11 15.15 -20.65 8.85
N SER A 12 14.25 -21.06 9.74
CA SER A 12 14.24 -22.41 10.31
C SER A 12 14.11 -23.50 9.24
N ILE A 13 13.15 -23.35 8.32
CA ILE A 13 12.98 -24.26 7.18
C ILE A 13 14.24 -24.24 6.31
N PHE A 14 14.70 -23.06 5.93
CA PHE A 14 15.85 -22.91 5.05
C PHE A 14 17.10 -23.59 5.62
N LEU A 15 17.43 -23.37 6.90
CA LEU A 15 18.61 -23.96 7.54
C LEU A 15 18.52 -25.48 7.64
N VAL A 16 17.34 -26.03 7.93
CA VAL A 16 17.13 -27.49 7.97
C VAL A 16 17.35 -28.10 6.59
N PHE A 17 16.72 -27.54 5.56
CA PHE A 17 16.86 -28.04 4.18
C PHE A 17 18.28 -27.86 3.65
N LEU A 18 18.90 -26.71 3.91
CA LEU A 18 20.28 -26.42 3.52
C LEU A 18 21.25 -27.38 4.21
N GLY A 19 21.11 -27.60 5.52
CA GLY A 19 21.96 -28.49 6.29
C GLY A 19 21.85 -29.94 5.82
N LEU A 20 20.63 -30.46 5.67
CA LEU A 20 20.39 -31.83 5.23
C LEU A 20 20.80 -32.03 3.77
N GLY A 21 20.46 -31.09 2.89
CA GLY A 21 20.84 -31.10 1.48
C GLY A 21 22.36 -31.05 1.31
N THR A 22 23.05 -30.20 2.07
CA THR A 22 24.52 -30.13 2.07
C THR A 22 25.14 -31.44 2.54
N LEU A 23 24.62 -32.03 3.62
CA LEU A 23 25.10 -33.32 4.13
C LEU A 23 24.97 -34.43 3.09
N VAL A 24 23.79 -34.56 2.46
CA VAL A 24 23.56 -35.56 1.41
C VAL A 24 24.45 -35.28 0.21
N GLY A 25 24.57 -34.02 -0.22
CA GLY A 25 25.43 -33.60 -1.31
C GLY A 25 26.90 -33.97 -1.08
N VAL A 26 27.43 -33.69 0.12
CA VAL A 26 28.79 -34.06 0.51
C VAL A 26 28.99 -35.57 0.45
N VAL A 27 28.05 -36.37 0.99
CA VAL A 27 28.15 -37.83 0.97
C VAL A 27 28.16 -38.36 -0.46
N VAL A 28 27.25 -37.88 -1.32
CA VAL A 28 27.15 -38.32 -2.72
C VAL A 28 28.41 -37.93 -3.49
N VAL A 29 28.83 -36.67 -3.40
CA VAL A 29 30.02 -36.17 -4.10
C VAL A 29 31.28 -36.90 -3.61
N ALA A 30 31.46 -37.06 -2.30
CA ALA A 30 32.61 -37.79 -1.75
C ALA A 30 32.62 -39.26 -2.19
N TYR A 31 31.46 -39.92 -2.23
CA TYR A 31 31.34 -41.31 -2.71
C TYR A 31 31.67 -41.41 -4.20
N ILE A 32 31.19 -40.48 -5.03
CA ILE A 32 31.52 -40.42 -6.45
C ILE A 32 33.04 -40.21 -6.63
N LEU A 33 33.63 -39.24 -5.93
CA LEU A 33 35.06 -38.94 -6.00
C LEU A 33 35.90 -40.14 -5.51
N TYR A 34 35.48 -40.81 -4.43
CA TYR A 34 36.13 -42.00 -3.93
C TYR A 34 36.11 -43.13 -4.96
N ASN A 35 34.96 -43.41 -5.58
CA ASN A 35 34.88 -44.44 -6.62
C ASN A 35 35.69 -44.07 -7.86
N ALA A 36 35.63 -42.80 -8.29
CA ALA A 36 36.41 -42.30 -9.41
C ALA A 36 37.92 -42.43 -9.16
N TYR A 37 38.38 -42.21 -7.92
CA TYR A 37 39.78 -42.39 -7.52
C TYR A 37 40.17 -43.87 -7.39
N LYS A 38 39.36 -44.66 -6.69
CA LYS A 38 39.64 -46.07 -6.37
C LYS A 38 39.58 -46.98 -7.59
N TYR A 39 38.63 -46.72 -8.50
CA TYR A 39 38.41 -47.51 -9.71
C TYR A 39 38.92 -46.77 -10.96
N ARG A 40 39.86 -45.83 -10.78
CA ARG A 40 40.55 -45.17 -11.88
C ARG A 40 41.42 -46.20 -12.61
N ASP A 41 41.42 -46.15 -13.95
CA ASP A 41 42.33 -46.93 -14.79
C ASP A 41 43.79 -46.55 -14.49
N ASP A 42 44.60 -47.53 -14.09
CA ASP A 42 46.03 -47.40 -13.79
C ASP A 42 46.92 -47.92 -14.93
N GLY A 43 46.32 -48.37 -16.05
CA GLY A 43 47.03 -48.83 -17.23
C GLY A 43 47.53 -50.27 -17.17
N GLU A 44 47.27 -51.01 -16.09
CA GLU A 44 47.51 -52.47 -16.03
C GLU A 44 46.26 -53.24 -16.49
N ALA A 45 46.43 -54.21 -17.40
CA ALA A 45 45.33 -55.06 -17.85
C ALA A 45 44.90 -55.98 -16.70
N THR A 46 43.80 -55.63 -16.03
CA THR A 46 43.26 -56.42 -14.94
C THR A 46 42.61 -57.69 -15.50
N THR A 47 43.08 -58.87 -15.08
CA THR A 47 42.45 -60.16 -15.38
C THR A 47 41.37 -60.51 -14.35
N ASP A 48 40.64 -59.50 -13.88
CA ASP A 48 39.61 -59.66 -12.84
C ASP A 48 38.26 -59.94 -13.53
N ASP A 49 37.73 -61.15 -13.36
CA ASP A 49 36.46 -61.60 -13.93
C ASP A 49 35.24 -60.81 -13.41
N SER A 50 35.43 -59.89 -12.44
CA SER A 50 34.38 -59.02 -11.91
C SER A 50 34.13 -57.74 -12.73
N VAL A 51 34.99 -57.42 -13.69
CA VAL A 51 34.81 -56.25 -14.56
C VAL A 51 33.87 -56.62 -15.72
N PRO A 52 32.71 -55.96 -15.87
CA PRO A 52 31.76 -56.31 -16.93
C PRO A 52 32.39 -56.07 -18.31
N THR A 53 32.36 -57.09 -19.16
CA THR A 53 32.81 -56.98 -20.55
C THR A 53 31.73 -56.37 -21.43
N LEU A 54 32.12 -55.57 -22.42
CA LEU A 54 31.20 -54.98 -23.40
C LEU A 54 30.45 -56.08 -24.15
N GLY A 55 29.14 -56.17 -23.92
CA GLY A 55 28.26 -57.16 -24.57
C GLY A 55 27.76 -58.28 -23.67
N GLU A 56 28.25 -58.40 -22.42
CA GLU A 56 27.70 -59.33 -21.44
C GLU A 56 26.73 -58.63 -20.48
N LEU A 57 25.57 -59.25 -20.23
CA LEU A 57 24.63 -58.78 -19.21
C LEU A 57 25.18 -59.13 -17.82
N PRO A 58 25.33 -58.16 -16.90
CA PRO A 58 25.83 -58.44 -15.56
C PRO A 58 24.89 -59.43 -14.84
N THR A 59 25.38 -60.61 -14.50
CA THR A 59 24.58 -61.69 -13.88
C THR A 59 24.61 -61.67 -12.33
N GLY A 60 25.37 -60.76 -11.73
CA GLY A 60 25.61 -60.69 -10.29
C GLY A 60 24.68 -59.75 -9.52
N GLY A 61 23.38 -60.06 -9.42
CA GLY A 61 22.39 -59.21 -8.76
C GLY A 61 21.72 -59.81 -7.51
N LYS A 62 22.42 -60.02 -6.39
CA LYS A 62 21.77 -60.31 -5.09
C LYS A 62 21.31 -59.02 -4.34
N GLY A 63 21.11 -57.91 -5.06
CA GLY A 63 21.24 -56.55 -4.52
C GLY A 63 19.98 -55.80 -4.08
N GLY A 64 18.77 -56.35 -4.27
CA GLY A 64 17.53 -55.58 -4.03
C GLY A 64 17.38 -55.04 -2.61
N LYS A 65 17.84 -55.78 -1.58
CA LYS A 65 17.70 -55.38 -0.17
C LYS A 65 18.37 -54.04 0.16
N LYS A 66 19.53 -53.74 -0.44
CA LYS A 66 20.22 -52.46 -0.23
C LYS A 66 19.45 -51.31 -0.86
N LEU A 67 18.87 -51.56 -2.04
CA LEU A 67 18.07 -50.60 -2.79
C LEU A 67 16.75 -50.28 -2.07
N PHE A 68 16.07 -51.30 -1.56
CA PHE A 68 14.85 -51.13 -0.75
C PHE A 68 15.14 -50.41 0.57
N LEU A 69 16.28 -50.69 1.23
CA LEU A 69 16.66 -49.99 2.46
C LEU A 69 16.96 -48.51 2.20
N SER A 70 17.74 -48.18 1.16
CA SER A 70 18.04 -46.79 0.82
C SER A 70 16.79 -46.03 0.39
N PHE A 71 15.94 -46.66 -0.42
CA PHE A 71 14.67 -46.07 -0.84
C PHE A 71 13.73 -45.85 0.35
N GLY A 72 13.60 -46.84 1.24
CA GLY A 72 12.76 -46.73 2.44
C GLY A 72 13.22 -45.63 3.40
N ILE A 73 14.53 -45.52 3.66
CA ILE A 73 15.08 -44.45 4.50
C ILE A 73 14.84 -43.09 3.85
N SER A 74 15.10 -42.96 2.54
CA SER A 74 14.84 -41.71 1.81
C SER A 74 13.37 -41.32 1.84
N ALA A 75 12.46 -42.28 1.67
CA ALA A 75 11.02 -42.03 1.71
C ALA A 75 10.58 -41.52 3.08
N ILE A 76 11.07 -42.13 4.18
CA ILE A 76 10.77 -41.67 5.54
C ILE A 76 11.25 -40.23 5.76
N ILE A 77 12.50 -39.92 5.39
CA ILE A 77 13.05 -38.57 5.54
C ILE A 77 12.23 -37.55 4.76
N VAL A 78 11.93 -37.83 3.49
CA VAL A 78 11.16 -36.91 2.63
C VAL A 78 9.74 -36.72 3.17
N ILE A 79 9.05 -37.79 3.56
CA ILE A 79 7.67 -37.69 4.10
C ILE A 79 7.68 -36.88 5.40
N SER A 80 8.63 -37.12 6.30
CA SER A 80 8.75 -36.34 7.54
C SER A 80 9.00 -34.86 7.27
N LEU A 81 9.88 -34.53 6.32
CA LEU A 81 10.13 -33.13 5.94
C LEU A 81 8.90 -32.47 5.31
N VAL A 82 8.16 -33.19 4.45
CA VAL A 82 6.92 -32.67 3.84
C VAL A 82 5.87 -32.38 4.90
N ILE A 83 5.63 -33.31 5.83
CA ILE A 83 4.65 -33.12 6.92
C ILE A 83 5.04 -31.91 7.78
N TRP A 84 6.33 -31.82 8.14
CA TRP A 84 6.81 -30.70 8.95
C TRP A 84 6.70 -29.35 8.22
N THR A 85 7.13 -29.30 6.95
CA THR A 85 7.05 -28.08 6.12
C THR A 85 5.61 -27.64 5.92
N TYR A 86 4.69 -28.57 5.68
CA TYR A 86 3.27 -28.26 5.57
C TYR A 86 2.69 -27.72 6.88
N GLY A 87 3.12 -28.26 8.02
CA GLY A 87 2.74 -27.72 9.34
C GLY A 87 3.21 -26.27 9.53
N MET A 88 4.44 -25.95 9.15
CA MET A 88 4.95 -24.57 9.20
C MET A 88 4.24 -23.64 8.21
N LEU A 89 3.80 -24.16 7.06
CA LEU A 89 3.04 -23.39 6.08
C LEU A 89 1.65 -23.01 6.64
N LEU A 90 0.96 -23.94 7.30
CA LEU A 90 -0.32 -23.65 7.96
C LEU A 90 -0.18 -22.59 9.05
N TYR A 91 0.93 -22.57 9.78
CA TYR A 91 1.24 -21.51 10.74
C TYR A 91 1.32 -20.12 10.08
N VAL A 92 1.87 -20.05 8.86
CA VAL A 92 1.99 -18.78 8.11
C VAL A 92 0.67 -18.37 7.45
N GLU A 93 -0.21 -19.31 7.09
CA GLU A 93 -1.50 -19.03 6.45
C GLU A 93 -2.60 -18.60 7.43
N SER A 94 -2.53 -18.99 8.71
CA SER A 94 -3.61 -18.73 9.69
C SER A 94 -3.08 -18.02 10.93
N PRO A 95 -2.78 -16.72 10.82
CA PRO A 95 -2.07 -16.02 11.88
C PRO A 95 -2.97 -15.56 13.04
N GLU A 96 -4.27 -15.39 12.79
CA GLU A 96 -5.29 -15.04 13.78
C GLU A 96 -5.33 -16.05 14.95
N ASP A 97 -5.04 -17.33 14.67
CA ASP A 97 -5.00 -18.39 15.67
C ASP A 97 -3.79 -18.28 16.63
N GLU A 98 -2.75 -17.52 16.27
CA GLU A 98 -1.45 -17.47 16.96
C GLU A 98 -1.13 -16.11 17.60
N PHE A 99 -1.64 -14.98 17.08
CA PHE A 99 -1.36 -13.65 17.65
C PHE A 99 -1.87 -13.49 19.09
N GLY A 100 -2.87 -14.31 19.48
CA GLY A 100 -3.52 -14.23 20.78
C GLY A 100 -4.43 -13.00 20.88
N GLU A 101 -5.36 -13.01 21.84
CA GLU A 101 -6.32 -11.91 22.08
C GLU A 101 -5.66 -10.57 22.50
N GLU A 102 -4.32 -10.48 22.55
CA GLU A 102 -3.59 -9.33 23.12
C GLU A 102 -3.01 -8.34 22.08
N LYS A 103 -2.94 -8.69 20.79
CA LYS A 103 -2.44 -7.77 19.75
C LYS A 103 -3.44 -7.68 18.61
N ASP A 104 -4.13 -6.54 18.55
CA ASP A 104 -4.96 -6.19 17.40
C ASP A 104 -4.02 -5.98 16.20
N PRO A 105 -4.19 -6.71 15.09
CA PRO A 105 -3.37 -6.49 13.91
C PRO A 105 -3.66 -5.09 13.34
N VAL A 106 -2.64 -4.42 12.82
CA VAL A 106 -2.86 -3.23 12.00
C VAL A 106 -3.23 -3.69 10.60
N GLU A 107 -4.42 -3.39 10.12
CA GLU A 107 -4.82 -3.65 8.74
C GLU A 107 -4.38 -2.50 7.82
N VAL A 108 -3.78 -2.85 6.69
CA VAL A 108 -3.38 -1.91 5.65
C VAL A 108 -3.79 -2.46 4.28
N GLU A 109 -4.64 -1.72 3.57
CA GLU A 109 -4.93 -2.00 2.16
C GLU A 109 -3.78 -1.49 1.30
N VAL A 110 -3.32 -2.33 0.38
CA VAL A 110 -2.21 -2.04 -0.52
C VAL A 110 -2.70 -2.08 -1.96
N THR A 111 -2.71 -0.92 -2.62
CA THR A 111 -3.03 -0.82 -4.04
C THR A 111 -1.78 -0.60 -4.87
N GLY A 112 -1.52 -1.48 -5.83
CA GLY A 112 -0.50 -1.27 -6.86
C GLY A 112 -1.07 -0.53 -8.07
N ASP A 113 -0.36 0.51 -8.54
CA ASP A 113 -0.63 1.19 -9.82
C ASP A 113 0.71 1.52 -10.50
N SER A 114 0.80 1.56 -11.83
CA SER A 114 2.05 1.78 -12.55
C SER A 114 2.60 3.21 -12.35
N PHE A 115 3.66 3.47 -11.56
CA PHE A 115 4.53 2.56 -10.79
C PHE A 115 4.75 3.07 -9.36
N ALA A 116 3.68 3.12 -8.58
CA ALA A 116 3.64 3.51 -7.18
C ALA A 116 2.84 2.48 -6.35
N TRP A 117 3.02 2.56 -5.04
CA TRP A 117 2.24 1.80 -4.06
C TRP A 117 1.43 2.79 -3.23
N TYR A 118 0.15 2.51 -3.09
CA TYR A 118 -0.81 3.25 -2.29
C TYR A 118 -1.17 2.42 -1.07
N PHE A 119 -1.25 3.06 0.08
CA PHE A 119 -1.52 2.46 1.37
C PHE A 119 -2.71 3.17 1.99
N GLU A 120 -3.70 2.42 2.42
CA GLU A 120 -4.85 2.92 3.16
C GLU A 120 -4.92 2.18 4.50
N TYR A 121 -5.09 2.94 5.59
CA TYR A 121 -5.17 2.40 6.95
C TYR A 121 -6.63 2.33 7.40
N GLU A 122 -6.93 1.57 8.46
CA GLU A 122 -8.30 1.39 8.98
C GLU A 122 -9.05 2.70 9.28
N ASN A 123 -8.33 3.71 9.77
CA ASN A 123 -8.89 5.02 10.03
C ASN A 123 -9.09 5.85 8.75
N GLY A 124 -8.86 5.31 7.55
CA GLY A 124 -8.98 6.02 6.28
C GLY A 124 -7.82 6.95 5.94
N ALA A 125 -6.75 6.95 6.74
CA ALA A 125 -5.52 7.65 6.37
C ALA A 125 -4.92 7.02 5.10
N GLU A 126 -4.38 7.83 4.22
CA GLU A 126 -3.70 7.38 3.00
C GLU A 126 -2.22 7.73 2.99
N SER A 127 -1.40 6.88 2.37
CA SER A 127 0.00 7.18 2.12
C SER A 127 0.48 6.61 0.78
N ILE A 128 1.41 7.30 0.13
CA ILE A 128 1.97 6.89 -1.15
C ILE A 128 3.45 6.59 -0.99
N GLY A 129 3.89 5.43 -1.48
CA GLY A 129 5.29 5.00 -1.52
C GLY A 129 5.91 4.64 -0.18
N THR A 130 5.34 5.07 0.96
CA THR A 130 5.79 4.71 2.30
C THR A 130 4.66 4.12 3.13
N MET A 131 4.78 2.85 3.50
CA MET A 131 3.91 2.18 4.46
C MET A 131 4.53 2.30 5.85
N ARG A 132 3.81 2.87 6.81
CA ARG A 132 4.26 3.00 8.20
C ARG A 132 3.58 1.94 9.03
N VAL A 133 4.33 1.29 9.89
CA VAL A 133 3.81 0.20 10.72
C VAL A 133 4.48 0.21 12.09
N PRO A 134 3.78 -0.21 13.16
CA PRO A 134 4.37 -0.32 14.48
C PRO A 134 5.28 -1.54 14.60
N ALA A 135 6.36 -1.39 15.37
CA ALA A 135 7.22 -2.51 15.74
C ALA A 135 6.50 -3.45 16.71
N ASP A 136 6.91 -4.71 16.72
CA ASP A 136 6.36 -5.74 17.61
C ASP A 136 4.82 -5.92 17.47
N GLN A 137 4.19 -5.54 16.36
CA GLN A 137 2.76 -5.75 16.14
C GLN A 137 2.52 -6.47 14.81
N PRO A 138 1.53 -7.37 14.73
CA PRO A 138 1.10 -7.92 13.46
C PRO A 138 0.58 -6.82 12.54
N VAL A 139 1.01 -6.88 11.28
CA VAL A 139 0.48 -6.07 10.19
C VAL A 139 -0.19 -7.01 9.22
N TYR A 140 -1.49 -6.84 9.02
CA TYR A 140 -2.28 -7.53 8.02
C TYR A 140 -2.34 -6.67 6.76
N ILE A 141 -2.17 -7.33 5.62
CA ILE A 141 -2.10 -6.69 4.31
C ILE A 141 -3.19 -7.30 3.45
N GLU A 142 -4.03 -6.45 2.91
CA GLU A 142 -4.95 -6.80 1.82
C GLU A 142 -4.47 -6.11 0.55
N ALA A 143 -4.01 -6.89 -0.45
CA ALA A 143 -3.39 -6.33 -1.64
C ALA A 143 -4.31 -6.43 -2.87
N THR A 144 -4.47 -5.32 -3.57
CA THR A 144 -5.17 -5.25 -4.86
C THR A 144 -4.42 -4.36 -5.86
N SER A 145 -4.98 -4.19 -7.05
CA SER A 145 -4.40 -3.36 -8.10
C SER A 145 -5.43 -2.50 -8.81
N GLY A 146 -5.03 -1.26 -9.10
CA GLY A 146 -5.81 -0.29 -9.87
C GLY A 146 -5.71 -0.48 -11.39
N ASP A 147 -4.68 -1.18 -11.89
CA ASP A 147 -4.37 -1.22 -13.32
C ASP A 147 -4.05 -2.63 -13.88
N VAL A 148 -2.91 -3.20 -13.52
CA VAL A 148 -2.37 -4.48 -14.03
C VAL A 148 -1.93 -5.37 -12.88
N TRP A 149 -1.56 -6.62 -13.18
CA TRP A 149 -1.04 -7.50 -12.13
C TRP A 149 0.33 -7.01 -11.62
N HIS A 150 0.39 -6.75 -10.30
CA HIS A 150 1.62 -6.53 -9.54
C HIS A 150 1.79 -7.63 -8.47
N THR A 151 2.97 -7.70 -7.86
CA THR A 151 3.15 -8.48 -6.63
C THR A 151 3.87 -7.61 -5.64
N PHE A 152 3.15 -7.18 -4.60
CA PHE A 152 3.73 -6.50 -3.46
C PHE A 152 4.70 -7.44 -2.76
N GLY A 153 5.88 -6.96 -2.39
CA GLY A 153 6.84 -7.78 -1.66
C GLY A 153 7.88 -6.99 -0.89
N VAL A 154 8.15 -7.46 0.32
CA VAL A 154 9.19 -6.93 1.21
C VAL A 154 10.17 -8.06 1.51
N PRO A 155 11.32 -8.12 0.80
CA PRO A 155 12.22 -9.28 0.84
C PRO A 155 12.74 -9.60 2.24
N ASP A 156 13.05 -8.57 3.03
CA ASP A 156 13.64 -8.71 4.36
C ASP A 156 12.64 -9.31 5.35
N LEU A 157 11.34 -9.00 5.19
CA LEU A 157 10.24 -9.49 6.02
C LEU A 157 9.61 -10.78 5.49
N ARG A 158 10.13 -11.33 4.37
CA ARG A 158 9.65 -12.57 3.73
C ARG A 158 8.16 -12.56 3.39
N VAL A 159 7.61 -11.38 3.12
CA VAL A 159 6.21 -11.19 2.77
C VAL A 159 6.07 -10.87 1.29
N LYS A 160 5.05 -11.46 0.67
CA LYS A 160 4.59 -11.12 -0.67
C LYS A 160 3.07 -11.33 -0.75
N ALA A 161 2.40 -10.51 -1.54
CA ALA A 161 0.98 -10.66 -1.90
C ALA A 161 0.80 -10.25 -3.36
N ASP A 162 -0.01 -11.00 -4.10
CA ASP A 162 -0.33 -10.69 -5.48
C ASP A 162 -1.42 -9.60 -5.54
N ALA A 163 -1.11 -8.48 -6.17
CA ALA A 163 -2.02 -7.35 -6.36
C ALA A 163 -2.65 -7.46 -7.74
N ILE A 164 -3.88 -7.96 -7.81
CA ILE A 164 -4.57 -8.30 -9.07
C ILE A 164 -5.84 -7.45 -9.21
N PRO A 165 -6.07 -6.79 -10.37
CA PRO A 165 -7.26 -5.97 -10.53
C PRO A 165 -8.57 -6.76 -10.33
N GLY A 166 -9.37 -6.33 -9.35
CA GLY A 166 -10.66 -6.94 -9.01
C GLY A 166 -10.58 -8.19 -8.12
N GLU A 167 -9.39 -8.52 -7.61
CA GLU A 167 -9.18 -9.55 -6.59
C GLU A 167 -8.36 -8.95 -5.43
N TYR A 168 -8.50 -9.55 -4.25
CA TYR A 168 -7.74 -9.19 -3.06
C TYR A 168 -6.94 -10.43 -2.62
N ASP A 169 -5.64 -10.25 -2.39
CA ASP A 169 -4.77 -11.28 -1.81
C ASP A 169 -4.34 -10.84 -0.41
N GLU A 170 -4.44 -11.75 0.54
CA GLU A 170 -4.28 -11.46 1.96
C GLU A 170 -2.95 -12.00 2.46
N THR A 171 -2.25 -11.23 3.27
CA THR A 171 -0.99 -11.66 3.86
C THR A 171 -0.70 -10.91 5.15
N TRP A 172 0.35 -11.28 5.87
CA TRP A 172 0.73 -10.57 7.09
C TRP A 172 2.24 -10.51 7.25
N PHE A 173 2.73 -9.68 8.15
CA PHE A 173 4.09 -9.77 8.67
C PHE A 173 4.16 -9.14 10.05
N MET A 174 5.32 -9.25 10.68
CA MET A 174 5.64 -8.57 11.94
C MET A 174 7.10 -8.15 11.84
N ALA A 175 7.39 -6.92 12.25
CA ALA A 175 8.75 -6.38 12.28
C ALA A 175 9.13 -6.09 13.73
N ASP A 176 10.24 -6.64 14.20
CA ASP A 176 10.61 -6.58 15.62
C ASP A 176 11.39 -5.31 15.98
N GLU A 177 12.10 -4.71 15.02
CA GLU A 177 13.01 -3.59 15.28
C GLU A 177 12.40 -2.25 14.84
N ALA A 178 12.00 -1.42 15.81
CA ALA A 178 11.57 -0.05 15.55
C ALA A 178 12.68 0.83 14.97
N ASN A 179 12.29 1.92 14.30
CA ASN A 179 13.17 2.88 13.62
C ASN A 179 14.03 2.23 12.51
N THR A 180 13.46 1.24 11.83
CA THR A 180 14.08 0.57 10.68
C THR A 180 13.25 0.78 9.43
N GLU A 181 13.90 0.63 8.27
CA GLU A 181 13.25 0.75 6.98
C GLU A 181 13.53 -0.49 6.12
N HIS A 182 12.49 -1.03 5.50
CA HIS A 182 12.57 -2.16 4.58
C HIS A 182 12.07 -1.76 3.20
N GLN A 183 12.76 -2.20 2.16
CA GLN A 183 12.39 -1.82 0.79
C GLN A 183 11.25 -2.70 0.26
N ILE A 184 10.21 -2.06 -0.25
CA ILE A 184 9.14 -2.67 -1.03
C ILE A 184 9.58 -2.76 -2.49
N ARG A 185 9.25 -3.88 -3.14
CA ARG A 185 9.50 -4.11 -4.56
C ARG A 185 8.31 -4.78 -5.23
N CYS A 186 8.10 -4.46 -6.50
CA CYS A 186 7.22 -5.26 -7.35
C CYS A 186 7.92 -6.55 -7.81
N PHE A 187 7.28 -7.70 -7.62
CA PHE A 187 7.80 -9.03 -8.02
C PHE A 187 7.16 -9.61 -9.29
N GLU A 188 6.16 -8.94 -9.86
CA GLU A 188 5.51 -9.31 -11.12
C GLU A 188 5.82 -8.27 -12.19
N LEU A 189 6.10 -8.70 -13.43
CA LEU A 189 6.49 -7.79 -14.51
C LEU A 189 5.30 -6.92 -14.95
N CYS A 190 5.15 -5.75 -14.35
CA CYS A 190 4.01 -4.86 -14.54
C CYS A 190 4.17 -3.79 -15.64
N GLY A 191 5.37 -3.62 -16.21
CA GLY A 191 5.57 -2.70 -17.33
C GLY A 191 6.98 -2.10 -17.44
N ASN A 192 7.11 -1.01 -18.19
CA ASN A 192 8.41 -0.38 -18.49
C ASN A 192 9.11 0.20 -17.24
N GLY A 193 8.35 0.61 -16.22
CA GLY A 193 8.86 1.13 -14.96
C GLY A 193 8.99 0.08 -13.85
N HIS A 194 8.76 -1.20 -14.15
CA HIS A 194 8.74 -2.29 -13.15
C HIS A 194 9.95 -2.28 -12.19
N SER A 195 11.17 -2.08 -12.70
CA SER A 195 12.37 -2.08 -11.86
C SER A 195 12.48 -0.87 -10.91
N ASN A 196 11.70 0.18 -11.16
CA ASN A 196 11.65 1.41 -10.37
C ASN A 196 10.39 1.47 -9.49
N MET A 197 9.51 0.47 -9.56
CA MET A 197 8.33 0.38 -8.71
C MET A 197 8.75 -0.05 -7.30
N LEU A 198 9.18 0.94 -6.54
CA LEU A 198 9.74 0.80 -5.19
C LEU A 198 8.82 1.50 -4.19
N GLY A 199 8.94 1.07 -2.93
CA GLY A 199 8.40 1.79 -1.78
C GLY A 199 9.22 1.44 -0.54
N THR A 200 8.79 1.93 0.60
CA THR A 200 9.45 1.70 1.89
C THR A 200 8.42 1.28 2.93
N VAL A 201 8.74 0.25 3.71
CA VAL A 201 8.09 0.00 4.99
C VAL A 201 8.92 0.70 6.05
N GLN A 202 8.35 1.69 6.72
CA GLN A 202 8.96 2.38 7.84
C GLN A 202 8.39 1.80 9.14
N VAL A 203 9.25 1.14 9.91
CA VAL A 203 8.88 0.53 11.19
C VAL A 203 9.08 1.57 12.28
N MET A 204 8.01 1.90 12.99
CA MET A 204 7.96 2.96 14.01
C MET A 204 7.85 2.36 15.41
N GLU A 205 8.20 3.15 16.43
CA GLU A 205 7.77 2.82 17.79
C GLU A 205 6.24 2.85 17.84
N PRO A 206 5.56 1.92 18.55
CA PRO A 206 4.10 1.86 18.58
C PRO A 206 3.43 3.20 18.91
N GLU A 207 3.90 3.91 19.94
CA GLU A 207 3.33 5.20 20.32
C GLU A 207 3.55 6.29 19.27
N ALA A 208 4.64 6.21 18.49
CA ALA A 208 4.91 7.15 17.41
C ALA A 208 4.07 6.85 16.17
N PHE A 209 3.72 5.57 15.95
CA PHE A 209 2.79 5.17 14.90
C PHE A 209 1.38 5.66 15.20
N GLU A 210 0.88 5.43 16.43
CA GLU A 210 -0.42 5.94 16.88
C GLU A 210 -0.50 7.46 16.71
N GLN A 211 0.50 8.19 17.21
CA GLN A 211 0.55 9.65 17.04
C GLN A 211 0.56 10.06 15.55
N TRP A 212 1.33 9.38 14.71
CA TRP A 212 1.38 9.68 13.29
C TRP A 212 0.01 9.47 12.63
N LEU A 213 -0.68 8.39 13.00
CA LEU A 213 -1.99 8.02 12.47
C LEU A 213 -3.06 9.07 12.83
N ASP A 214 -3.07 9.52 14.09
CA ASP A 214 -3.96 10.58 14.58
C ASP A 214 -3.70 11.91 13.86
N GLU A 215 -2.43 12.25 13.58
CA GLU A 215 -2.06 13.50 12.90
C GLU A 215 -2.38 13.50 11.40
N GLN A 216 -2.69 12.35 10.77
CA GLN A 216 -2.97 12.31 9.33
C GLN A 216 -4.34 12.89 8.97
N LEU A 217 -5.32 12.76 9.86
CA LEU A 217 -6.69 13.18 9.61
C LEU A 217 -6.92 14.58 10.15
N HIS A 218 -6.74 15.57 9.28
CA HIS A 218 -7.16 16.94 9.57
C HIS A 218 -7.93 17.52 8.41
N VAL A 219 -8.71 18.57 8.67
CA VAL A 219 -9.43 19.33 7.66
C VAL A 219 -9.10 20.80 7.84
N GLU A 220 -8.55 21.42 6.80
CA GLU A 220 -8.42 22.88 6.76
C GLU A 220 -9.60 23.44 5.96
N MET A 221 -10.38 24.32 6.59
CA MET A 221 -11.47 25.01 5.90
C MET A 221 -11.26 26.51 5.97
N GLU A 222 -11.46 27.17 4.84
CA GLU A 222 -11.48 28.63 4.74
C GLU A 222 -12.84 29.10 4.24
N ILE A 223 -13.40 30.13 4.87
CA ILE A 223 -14.69 30.70 4.50
C ILE A 223 -14.48 32.16 4.07
N VAL A 224 -14.74 32.44 2.79
CA VAL A 224 -14.49 33.75 2.15
C VAL A 224 -15.75 34.30 1.51
N ASN A 225 -15.79 35.61 1.27
CA ASN A 225 -16.82 36.25 0.45
C ASN A 225 -16.40 36.33 -1.03
N GLN A 226 -17.28 36.88 -1.88
CA GLN A 226 -17.04 37.10 -3.33
C GLN A 226 -15.80 37.96 -3.68
N ASN A 227 -15.22 38.65 -2.71
CA ASN A 227 -13.99 39.45 -2.89
C ASN A 227 -12.76 38.76 -2.28
N GLU A 228 -12.84 37.47 -1.95
CA GLU A 228 -11.78 36.70 -1.29
C GLU A 228 -11.42 37.25 0.10
N GLU A 229 -12.33 37.99 0.74
CA GLU A 229 -12.13 38.46 2.12
C GLU A 229 -12.74 37.45 3.11
N PRO A 230 -12.03 37.13 4.21
CA PRO A 230 -12.51 36.14 5.17
C PRO A 230 -13.79 36.57 5.87
N VAL A 231 -14.72 35.62 6.02
CA VAL A 231 -15.94 35.82 6.81
C VAL A 231 -15.70 35.28 8.22
N THR A 232 -15.90 36.13 9.22
CA THR A 232 -15.49 35.85 10.61
C THR A 232 -16.64 35.77 11.60
N GLU A 233 -17.90 35.98 11.17
CA GLU A 233 -19.06 36.01 12.06
C GLU A 233 -20.32 35.49 11.33
N GLY A 234 -21.29 34.98 12.10
CA GLY A 234 -22.66 34.77 11.61
C GLY A 234 -22.90 33.48 10.83
N TYR A 235 -22.08 32.44 11.04
CA TYR A 235 -22.29 31.10 10.48
C TYR A 235 -21.96 30.00 11.49
N GLU A 236 -22.55 28.83 11.22
CA GLU A 236 -22.30 27.55 11.87
C GLU A 236 -21.95 26.53 10.78
N VAL A 237 -20.88 25.76 10.99
CA VAL A 237 -20.45 24.68 10.11
C VAL A 237 -20.71 23.35 10.81
N GLU A 238 -21.39 22.46 10.11
CA GLU A 238 -21.60 21.08 10.53
C GLU A 238 -20.93 20.13 9.54
N LEU A 239 -20.09 19.23 10.04
CA LEU A 239 -19.48 18.14 9.29
C LEU A 239 -20.07 16.81 9.80
N VAL A 240 -20.57 15.98 8.88
CA VAL A 240 -21.12 14.67 9.21
C VAL A 240 -20.55 13.62 8.26
N HIS A 241 -19.93 12.58 8.81
CA HIS A 241 -19.42 11.47 8.00
C HIS A 241 -20.56 10.80 7.21
N VAL A 242 -20.39 10.54 5.91
CA VAL A 242 -21.44 9.97 5.04
C VAL A 242 -21.92 8.61 5.55
N ASN A 243 -21.03 7.84 6.18
CA ASN A 243 -21.33 6.53 6.75
C ASN A 243 -21.45 6.55 8.28
N ASN A 244 -21.81 7.68 8.88
CA ASN A 244 -21.89 7.85 10.34
C ASN A 244 -22.62 6.69 11.07
N ASP A 245 -23.72 6.19 10.50
CA ASP A 245 -24.51 5.10 11.08
C ASP A 245 -23.78 3.75 11.20
N GLN A 246 -22.61 3.58 10.56
CA GLN A 246 -21.80 2.36 10.65
C GLN A 246 -20.82 2.36 11.82
N TYR A 247 -20.58 3.51 12.44
CA TYR A 247 -19.65 3.67 13.54
C TYR A 247 -20.41 3.70 14.88
N ASP A 248 -19.77 3.20 15.93
CA ASP A 248 -20.35 3.22 17.28
C ASP A 248 -20.37 4.65 17.87
N GLU A 249 -19.50 5.52 17.37
CA GLU A 249 -19.35 6.93 17.75
C GLU A 249 -20.06 7.85 16.73
N ASP A 250 -20.57 8.99 17.20
CA ASP A 250 -21.24 9.98 16.35
C ASP A 250 -20.17 10.89 15.75
N LEU A 251 -19.74 10.59 14.52
CA LEU A 251 -18.79 11.34 13.71
C LEU A 251 -19.44 12.62 13.14
N ARG A 252 -19.91 13.47 14.04
CA ARG A 252 -20.48 14.79 13.79
C ARG A 252 -19.68 15.85 14.51
N TYR A 253 -19.23 16.83 13.76
CA TYR A 253 -18.45 17.96 14.27
C TYR A 253 -19.18 19.26 13.96
N THR A 254 -19.30 20.14 14.94
CA THR A 254 -19.99 21.42 14.80
C THR A 254 -19.10 22.54 15.28
N TYR A 255 -18.92 23.54 14.42
CA TYR A 255 -18.09 24.71 14.67
C TYR A 255 -18.88 25.98 14.41
N THR A 256 -18.56 27.01 15.16
CA THR A 256 -19.13 28.35 14.99
C THR A 256 -18.06 29.29 14.44
N ALA A 257 -18.45 30.44 13.92
CA ALA A 257 -17.49 31.44 13.46
C ALA A 257 -16.46 31.89 14.53
N GLU A 258 -16.73 31.68 15.84
CA GLU A 258 -15.76 31.95 16.91
C GLU A 258 -14.58 30.97 16.96
N ASP A 259 -14.75 29.78 16.37
CA ASP A 259 -13.73 28.72 16.31
C ASP A 259 -12.73 28.94 15.16
N PHE A 260 -13.06 29.83 14.21
CA PHE A 260 -12.23 30.17 13.06
C PHE A 260 -11.29 31.35 13.38
N ASP A 261 -10.00 31.22 13.07
CA ASP A 261 -9.04 32.32 13.13
C ASP A 261 -9.01 33.04 11.78
N ASN A 262 -9.61 34.24 11.73
CA ASN A 262 -9.69 35.05 10.52
C ASN A 262 -10.31 34.29 9.33
N GLY A 263 -11.40 33.56 9.57
CA GLY A 263 -12.14 32.81 8.55
C GLY A 263 -11.53 31.45 8.17
N THR A 264 -10.46 31.02 8.84
CA THR A 264 -9.84 29.70 8.64
C THR A 264 -9.93 28.86 9.90
N ILE A 265 -10.17 27.56 9.78
CA ILE A 265 -10.07 26.58 10.86
C ILE A 265 -9.25 25.38 10.41
N THR A 266 -8.46 24.82 11.31
CA THR A 266 -7.83 23.50 11.16
C THR A 266 -8.45 22.58 12.19
N ILE A 267 -9.18 21.58 11.71
CA ILE A 267 -9.79 20.53 12.52
C ILE A 267 -8.81 19.38 12.57
N GLU A 268 -8.22 19.10 13.73
CA GLU A 268 -7.20 18.04 13.92
C GLU A 268 -7.78 16.82 14.66
N ASP A 269 -9.03 16.87 15.10
CA ASP A 269 -9.71 15.86 15.90
C ASP A 269 -10.65 14.96 15.08
N ILE A 270 -10.34 14.77 13.78
CA ILE A 270 -11.10 13.84 12.93
C ILE A 270 -10.66 12.41 13.21
N GLU A 271 -11.58 11.60 13.75
CA GLU A 271 -11.30 10.22 14.15
C GLU A 271 -11.28 9.23 12.97
N GLN A 272 -11.97 9.54 11.86
CA GLN A 272 -12.14 8.64 10.72
C GLN A 272 -12.05 9.41 9.40
N GLY A 273 -11.32 8.88 8.43
CA GLY A 273 -11.26 9.38 7.07
C GLY A 273 -12.45 8.92 6.22
N GLY A 274 -12.58 9.50 5.04
CA GLY A 274 -13.67 9.24 4.10
C GLY A 274 -14.45 10.50 3.74
N GLU A 275 -15.64 10.30 3.18
CA GLU A 275 -16.49 11.40 2.72
C GLU A 275 -17.28 12.02 3.87
N TYR A 276 -17.24 13.34 3.99
CA TYR A 276 -18.00 14.14 4.94
C TYR A 276 -18.93 15.09 4.21
N ASN A 277 -20.20 15.13 4.60
CA ASN A 277 -21.11 16.20 4.18
C ASN A 277 -20.83 17.44 5.03
N VAL A 278 -20.58 18.57 4.38
CA VAL A 278 -20.39 19.88 5.00
C VAL A 278 -21.66 20.69 4.81
N THR A 279 -22.22 21.20 5.90
CA THR A 279 -23.38 22.10 5.89
C THR A 279 -23.00 23.41 6.57
N ILE A 280 -23.00 24.51 5.84
CA ILE A 280 -22.75 25.85 6.37
C ILE A 280 -24.07 26.60 6.46
N THR A 281 -24.52 26.85 7.69
CA THR A 281 -25.76 27.57 7.98
C THR A 281 -25.44 28.98 8.45
N PHE A 282 -26.11 29.98 7.87
CA PHE A 282 -25.92 31.39 8.23
C PHE A 282 -27.01 31.88 9.18
N GLU A 283 -26.66 32.74 10.14
CA GLU A 283 -27.64 33.41 11.00
C GLU A 283 -28.55 34.35 10.20
N ASN A 284 -28.06 34.84 9.07
CA ASN A 284 -28.82 35.67 8.15
C ASN A 284 -29.64 34.79 7.20
N ASP A 285 -30.94 34.68 7.45
CA ASP A 285 -31.91 33.93 6.61
C ASP A 285 -31.95 34.37 5.12
N GLN A 286 -31.25 35.45 4.74
CA GLN A 286 -31.11 35.86 3.35
C GLN A 286 -29.97 35.16 2.60
N ILE A 287 -28.98 34.61 3.31
CA ILE A 287 -27.88 33.84 2.72
C ILE A 287 -28.33 32.39 2.66
N GLU A 288 -28.20 31.75 1.49
CA GLU A 288 -28.57 30.35 1.33
C GLU A 288 -27.56 29.45 2.05
N THR A 289 -28.06 28.36 2.66
CA THR A 289 -27.21 27.31 3.24
C THR A 289 -26.36 26.69 2.15
N ILE A 290 -25.07 26.51 2.43
CA ILE A 290 -24.15 25.78 1.55
C ILE A 290 -24.15 24.32 1.99
N GLU A 291 -24.41 23.41 1.06
CA GLU A 291 -24.29 21.96 1.24
C GLU A 291 -23.22 21.47 0.26
N ASP A 292 -22.16 20.86 0.79
CA ASP A 292 -21.04 20.33 -0.01
C ASP A 292 -20.53 19.01 0.58
N SER A 293 -19.54 18.39 -0.06
CA SER A 293 -18.89 17.18 0.41
C SER A 293 -17.37 17.29 0.31
N ILE A 294 -16.67 16.87 1.35
CA ILE A 294 -15.20 16.84 1.39
C ILE A 294 -14.69 15.41 1.62
N SER A 295 -13.56 15.08 1.01
CA SER A 295 -12.90 13.78 1.18
C SER A 295 -11.71 13.91 2.13
N VAL A 296 -11.79 13.27 3.30
CA VAL A 296 -10.75 13.34 4.33
C VAL A 296 -9.89 12.09 4.26
N THR A 297 -8.74 12.16 3.60
CA THR A 297 -7.80 11.03 3.52
C THR A 297 -6.41 11.33 4.06
N SER A 298 -5.94 12.59 3.96
CA SER A 298 -4.62 13.01 4.47
C SER A 298 -4.44 14.53 4.52
N GLY A 299 -5.39 15.25 5.12
CA GLY A 299 -5.30 16.71 5.26
C GLY A 299 -5.84 17.53 4.08
N PRO A 300 -7.09 17.30 3.61
CA PRO A 300 -7.68 18.19 2.60
C PRO A 300 -7.76 19.64 3.10
N SER A 301 -7.43 20.58 2.20
CA SER A 301 -7.72 22.02 2.36
C SER A 301 -8.85 22.41 1.42
N GLU A 302 -9.95 22.94 1.95
CA GLU A 302 -11.13 23.35 1.17
C GLU A 302 -11.49 24.82 1.45
N THR A 303 -11.84 25.55 0.39
CA THR A 303 -12.24 26.96 0.49
C THR A 303 -13.69 27.10 0.05
N PHE A 304 -14.54 27.59 0.95
CA PHE A 304 -15.96 27.82 0.71
C PHE A 304 -16.23 29.30 0.46
N GLU A 305 -16.74 29.64 -0.72
CA GLU A 305 -17.14 31.00 -1.08
C GLU A 305 -18.61 31.26 -0.74
N ILE A 306 -18.88 32.39 -0.06
CA ILE A 306 -20.22 32.83 0.30
C ILE A 306 -20.72 33.88 -0.69
N GLU A 307 -21.84 33.58 -1.33
CA GLU A 307 -22.60 34.56 -2.11
C GLU A 307 -23.48 35.44 -1.19
N ASP A 308 -23.00 36.62 -0.80
CA ASP A 308 -23.82 37.60 -0.07
C ASP A 308 -24.77 38.35 -1.03
N PRO A 309 -26.10 38.18 -0.92
CA PRO A 309 -27.07 38.88 -1.76
C PRO A 309 -27.09 40.41 -1.54
N ASN A 310 -26.47 40.92 -0.47
CA ASN A 310 -26.34 42.35 -0.19
C ASN A 310 -24.99 42.96 -0.63
N ALA A 311 -24.00 42.16 -1.06
CA ALA A 311 -22.69 42.67 -1.50
C ALA A 311 -22.79 43.56 -2.76
N ALA A 312 -23.86 43.42 -3.55
CA ALA A 312 -24.13 44.24 -4.73
C ALA A 312 -24.48 45.72 -4.43
N ASN A 313 -24.53 46.15 -3.16
CA ASN A 313 -24.88 47.53 -2.78
C ASN A 313 -23.72 48.37 -2.19
N ALA A 314 -22.50 47.85 -2.16
CA ALA A 314 -21.36 48.56 -1.54
C ALA A 314 -20.45 49.30 -2.54
N SER A 315 -20.78 49.36 -3.82
CA SER A 315 -19.94 50.01 -4.85
C SER A 315 -20.76 50.82 -5.86
N ASP A 316 -21.47 51.85 -5.39
CA ASP A 316 -21.79 53.01 -6.21
C ASP A 316 -21.76 54.30 -5.37
N ASP A 317 -20.58 54.63 -4.82
CA ASP A 317 -20.30 56.00 -4.38
C ASP A 317 -20.04 56.85 -5.62
N GLY A 318 -21.09 57.61 -5.98
CA GLY A 318 -21.14 58.49 -7.13
C GLY A 318 -20.02 59.53 -7.15
N GLY A 319 -18.95 59.20 -7.87
CA GLY A 319 -17.92 60.13 -8.33
C GLY A 319 -18.31 60.78 -9.66
N ASN A 320 -19.09 61.85 -9.60
CA ASN A 320 -19.36 62.73 -10.73
C ASN A 320 -18.07 63.40 -11.25
N THR A 321 -17.60 63.02 -12.44
CA THR A 321 -16.77 63.90 -13.29
C THR A 321 -17.30 63.91 -14.72
N SER A 322 -17.87 65.04 -15.09
CA SER A 322 -18.16 65.44 -16.47
C SER A 322 -16.89 66.03 -17.10
N ASP A 323 -16.57 65.65 -18.35
CA ASP A 323 -15.88 66.44 -19.40
C ASP A 323 -15.75 65.53 -20.63
N ASP A 324 -16.63 65.63 -21.63
CA ASP A 324 -16.60 66.52 -22.82
C ASP A 324 -15.61 66.11 -23.93
N GLY A 325 -16.18 65.75 -25.09
CA GLY A 325 -15.63 66.12 -26.40
C GLY A 325 -14.87 65.09 -27.23
N GLY A 326 -15.54 64.56 -28.28
CA GLY A 326 -15.00 64.71 -29.65
C GLY A 326 -14.64 63.47 -30.50
N THR A 327 -15.54 63.18 -31.45
CA THR A 327 -15.33 62.88 -32.89
C THR A 327 -14.66 61.58 -33.41
N ASP A 328 -15.46 60.83 -34.19
CA ASP A 328 -15.24 60.24 -35.53
C ASP A 328 -13.88 59.61 -35.91
N ASP A 329 -13.87 58.29 -36.13
CA ASP A 329 -13.91 57.56 -37.42
C ASP A 329 -14.11 56.05 -37.10
N GLY A 330 -14.60 55.11 -37.91
CA GLY A 330 -14.86 55.06 -39.33
C GLY A 330 -14.04 53.95 -39.98
N SER A 331 -14.41 52.66 -39.85
CA SER A 331 -14.12 51.64 -40.89
C SER A 331 -14.82 50.29 -40.72
N THR A 332 -15.15 49.71 -41.87
CA THR A 332 -15.98 48.53 -42.19
C THR A 332 -15.17 47.24 -42.47
N ASP A 333 -15.91 46.12 -42.63
CA ASP A 333 -15.57 44.80 -43.24
C ASP A 333 -14.62 43.88 -42.45
N ASP A 334 -14.71 42.54 -42.45
CA ASP A 334 -15.47 41.50 -43.20
C ASP A 334 -15.39 40.23 -42.30
N GLY A 335 -16.38 39.35 -42.13
CA GLY A 335 -16.77 38.32 -43.11
C GLY A 335 -15.93 37.01 -43.03
N SER A 336 -16.37 36.01 -42.24
CA SER A 336 -16.20 34.53 -42.37
C SER A 336 -16.12 33.88 -40.98
N GLY A 337 -16.85 32.82 -40.59
CA GLY A 337 -17.54 31.78 -41.35
C GLY A 337 -16.70 30.49 -41.35
N ASN A 338 -16.71 29.72 -40.27
CA ASN A 338 -16.43 28.28 -40.33
C ASN A 338 -17.03 27.52 -39.14
N GLU A 339 -17.97 26.61 -39.45
CA GLU A 339 -18.45 25.53 -38.60
C GLU A 339 -17.45 24.37 -38.60
N SER A 340 -17.23 23.72 -37.46
CA SER A 340 -16.86 22.29 -37.26
C SER A 340 -16.84 22.04 -35.75
N ALA A 341 -17.82 21.31 -35.18
CA ALA A 341 -17.73 19.89 -34.79
C ALA A 341 -16.67 19.63 -33.70
N ASP A 342 -17.05 19.51 -32.43
CA ASP A 342 -17.52 18.28 -31.75
C ASP A 342 -16.35 17.35 -31.36
N ASP A 343 -16.03 17.31 -30.05
CA ASP A 343 -15.80 16.11 -29.22
C ASP A 343 -14.94 16.42 -27.97
N GLY A 344 -15.48 16.06 -26.79
CA GLY A 344 -14.71 15.40 -25.73
C GLY A 344 -13.85 16.25 -24.79
N SER A 345 -14.47 16.85 -23.77
CA SER A 345 -13.81 17.24 -22.52
C SER A 345 -13.58 16.01 -21.65
N GLY A 346 -12.31 15.62 -21.46
CA GLY A 346 -11.88 14.56 -20.54
C GLY A 346 -10.77 15.09 -19.64
N ASN A 347 -11.15 15.28 -18.38
CA ASN A 347 -10.39 15.57 -17.17
C ASN A 347 -8.85 15.35 -17.23
N GLU A 348 -8.08 16.42 -17.07
CA GLU A 348 -6.68 16.37 -16.63
C GLU A 348 -6.67 16.52 -15.11
N SER A 349 -6.53 15.42 -14.37
CA SER A 349 -6.16 15.46 -12.96
C SER A 349 -4.64 15.62 -12.85
N ALA A 350 -4.23 16.62 -12.06
CA ALA A 350 -2.86 17.03 -11.88
C ALA A 350 -2.04 15.97 -11.16
N ALA A 351 -0.97 15.50 -11.80
CA ALA A 351 0.08 14.73 -11.15
C ALA A 351 0.94 15.69 -10.29
N ALA A 352 0.94 15.48 -8.98
CA ALA A 352 1.87 16.13 -8.06
C ALA A 352 3.26 15.49 -8.18
N GLU A 353 4.22 16.26 -8.67
CA GLU A 353 5.62 15.91 -8.79
C GLU A 353 6.31 16.15 -7.42
N VAL A 354 6.43 15.10 -6.60
CA VAL A 354 7.24 15.16 -5.36
C VAL A 354 8.70 14.84 -5.70
N MET A 355 9.54 15.84 -5.53
CA MET A 355 10.99 15.80 -5.78
C MET A 355 11.70 14.91 -4.76
N ALA A 356 12.60 14.08 -5.28
CA ALA A 356 13.64 13.40 -4.51
C ALA A 356 14.81 14.34 -4.19
N GLU A 357 15.23 14.38 -2.93
CA GLU A 357 16.62 14.67 -2.52
C GLU A 357 17.16 13.53 -1.64
#